data_AF-A0A8C6KNK9-F1
#
_entry.id   AF-A0A8C6KNK9-F1
#
_cell.length_a   1.000
_cell.length_b   1.000
_cell.length_c   1.000
_cell.angle_alpha   90.00
_cell.angle_beta   90.00
_cell.angle_gamma   90.00
#
_symmetry.space_group_name_H-M   'P 1'
#
loop_
_entity.id
_entity.type
_entity.pdbx_description
1 polymer ?
#
loop_
_entity_poly.entity_id
_entity_poly.type
_entity_poly.pdbx_seq_one_letter_code
_entity_poly.pdbx_strand_id
1 'polypeptide(L)'
;EEVTTEMGPLMFKDAFWGSDFTCHAGYDAVIQRLGDGKQMCKDVEELFKMRLALAEEKYGKELVTIARKAGGQTEISTLRASLEKLKTQIENIGNFHIQLSETLKEEVKKIETFRERQKEQRKKVLGNSCCLFCNCIFCCLCSTLMVCFFFHLVKTFSFSTEKVYLSNTDQLETVRRDWEETHKSTCEVFQQMEGDRISMLRCALWDHCNHFSMQCVKDDELYEEVRKLLEQCDITTDNNCFIAMKGTGTKPPEKKTRDHIWWEGD
;
A
#
# COMPACT_ATOMS: atom_id res chain seq x y z
N GLU A 1 9.22 -16.17 34.06
CA GLU A 1 8.18 -16.67 33.15
C GLU A 1 6.84 -16.12 33.61
N GLU A 2 6.37 -15.06 32.95
CA GLU A 2 4.99 -14.61 33.13
C GLU A 2 4.09 -15.58 32.39
N VAL A 3 3.21 -16.24 33.12
CA VAL A 3 2.12 -17.05 32.58
C VAL A 3 1.17 -16.08 31.88
N THR A 4 1.35 -15.92 30.57
CA THR A 4 0.33 -15.31 29.71
C THR A 4 -0.86 -16.24 29.74
N THR A 5 -1.84 -15.93 30.58
CA THR A 5 -3.17 -16.54 30.52
C THR A 5 -3.64 -16.41 29.07
N GLU A 6 -3.75 -17.53 28.35
CA GLU A 6 -4.33 -17.56 27.01
C GLU A 6 -5.79 -17.11 27.11
N MET A 7 -6.02 -15.81 27.00
CA MET A 7 -7.35 -15.27 26.78
C MET A 7 -7.76 -15.68 25.38
N GLY A 8 -8.81 -16.51 25.29
CA GLY A 8 -9.38 -16.92 24.00
C GLY A 8 -9.82 -15.70 23.16
N PRO A 9 -9.97 -15.87 21.83
CA PRO A 9 -10.28 -14.77 20.94
C PRO A 9 -11.62 -14.12 21.31
N LEU A 10 -11.59 -12.81 21.57
CA LEU A 10 -12.80 -12.04 21.84
C LEU A 10 -13.63 -11.90 20.56
N MET A 11 -14.94 -12.07 20.68
CA MET A 11 -15.86 -12.00 19.56
C MET A 11 -16.72 -10.73 19.62
N PHE A 12 -16.95 -10.11 18.46
CA PHE A 12 -17.79 -8.92 18.35
C PHE A 12 -19.21 -9.19 18.84
N LYS A 13 -19.75 -10.37 18.51
CA LYS A 13 -21.08 -10.81 18.93
C LYS A 13 -21.26 -10.92 20.45
N ASP A 14 -20.18 -10.98 21.22
CA ASP A 14 -20.21 -11.13 22.68
C ASP A 14 -19.92 -9.81 23.40
N ALA A 15 -19.42 -8.80 22.69
CA ALA A 15 -18.91 -7.54 23.27
C ALA A 15 -19.69 -6.28 22.87
N PHE A 16 -20.40 -6.28 21.74
CA PHE A 16 -21.11 -5.10 21.23
C PHE A 16 -22.61 -5.16 21.49
N TRP A 17 -22.99 -5.28 22.77
CA TRP A 17 -24.38 -5.17 23.24
C TRP A 17 -24.63 -3.82 23.90
N GLY A 18 -25.86 -3.33 23.84
CA GLY A 18 -26.31 -2.14 24.57
C GLY A 18 -26.76 -2.49 26.00
N SER A 19 -26.73 -1.52 26.92
CA SER A 19 -27.29 -1.68 28.28
C SER A 19 -28.80 -1.88 28.27
N ASP A 20 -29.47 -1.28 27.28
CA ASP A 20 -30.91 -1.26 27.12
C ASP A 20 -31.27 -1.60 25.67
N PHE A 21 -32.48 -2.09 25.46
CA PHE A 21 -32.97 -2.49 24.13
C PHE A 21 -32.98 -1.35 23.10
N THR A 22 -33.05 -0.09 23.54
CA THR A 22 -32.98 1.09 22.68
C THR A 22 -31.55 1.61 22.45
N CYS A 23 -30.55 1.04 23.13
CA CYS A 23 -29.16 1.46 23.04
C CYS A 23 -28.50 0.91 21.78
N HIS A 24 -28.16 1.80 20.83
CA HIS A 24 -27.47 1.47 19.57
C HIS A 24 -25.95 1.69 19.61
N ALA A 25 -25.37 2.01 20.77
CA ALA A 25 -23.95 2.38 20.89
C ALA A 25 -22.97 1.29 20.42
N GLY A 26 -23.28 0.02 20.69
CA GLY A 26 -22.45 -1.11 20.23
C GLY A 26 -22.44 -1.23 18.71
N TYR A 27 -23.60 -1.06 18.08
CA TYR A 27 -23.72 -1.03 16.62
C TYR A 27 -22.94 0.14 16.02
N ASP A 28 -23.13 1.36 16.54
CA ASP A 28 -22.44 2.57 16.07
C ASP A 28 -20.91 2.42 16.15
N ALA A 29 -20.40 1.86 17.25
CA ALA A 29 -18.97 1.61 17.43
C ALA A 29 -18.40 0.68 16.34
N VAL A 30 -19.10 -0.42 16.03
CA VAL A 30 -18.66 -1.37 14.98
C VAL A 30 -18.74 -0.72 13.59
N ILE A 31 -19.81 0.01 13.29
CA ILE A 31 -19.97 0.69 12.00
C ILE A 31 -18.90 1.76 11.79
N GLN A 32 -18.63 2.55 12.83
CA GLN A 32 -17.55 3.52 12.81
C GLN A 32 -16.20 2.83 12.55
N ARG A 33 -15.89 1.74 13.25
CA ARG A 33 -14.65 0.98 13.06
C ARG A 33 -14.47 0.49 11.62
N LEU A 34 -15.53 -0.04 10.99
CA LEU A 34 -15.51 -0.45 9.58
C LEU A 34 -15.37 0.73 8.62
N GLY A 35 -15.94 1.88 8.98
CA GLY A 35 -15.74 3.16 8.29
C GLY A 35 -14.27 3.58 8.28
N ASP A 36 -13.65 3.60 9.47
CA ASP A 36 -12.25 3.94 9.67
C ASP A 36 -11.32 2.94 8.98
N GLY A 37 -11.65 1.64 9.03
CA GLY A 37 -10.90 0.60 8.33
C GLY A 37 -10.87 0.83 6.82
N LYS A 38 -12.01 1.22 6.23
CA LYS A 38 -12.07 1.58 4.81
C LYS A 38 -11.23 2.83 4.49
N GLN A 39 -11.27 3.84 5.36
CA GLN A 39 -10.48 5.06 5.19
C GLN A 39 -8.98 4.73 5.23
N MET A 40 -8.54 3.88 6.17
CA MET A 40 -7.15 3.42 6.24
C MET A 40 -6.68 2.73 4.95
N CYS A 41 -7.53 1.90 4.33
CA CYS A 41 -7.19 1.31 3.03
C CYS A 41 -6.95 2.37 1.94
N LYS A 42 -7.73 3.46 1.97
CA LYS A 42 -7.54 4.60 1.06
C LYS A 42 -6.25 5.35 1.37
N ASP A 43 -5.93 5.56 2.64
CA ASP A 43 -4.72 6.29 3.04
C ASP A 43 -3.44 5.52 2.64
N VAL A 44 -3.42 4.19 2.80
CA VAL A 44 -2.31 3.33 2.34
C VAL A 44 -2.18 3.33 0.82
N GLU A 45 -3.31 3.28 0.11
CA GLU A 45 -3.33 3.38 -1.36
C GLU A 45 -2.71 4.70 -1.85
N GLU A 46 -3.10 5.84 -1.26
CA GLU A 46 -2.56 7.15 -1.62
C GLU A 46 -1.06 7.25 -1.26
N LEU A 47 -0.64 6.69 -0.13
CA LEU A 47 0.77 6.60 0.23
C LEU A 47 1.58 5.87 -0.85
N PHE A 48 1.09 4.72 -1.31
CA PHE A 48 1.77 3.94 -2.35
C PHE A 48 1.78 4.66 -3.69
N LYS A 49 0.68 5.33 -4.07
CA LYS A 49 0.60 6.18 -5.27
C LYS A 49 1.62 7.32 -5.24
N MET A 50 1.75 8.01 -4.11
CA MET A 50 2.74 9.08 -3.95
C MET A 50 4.17 8.54 -4.08
N ARG A 51 4.49 7.43 -3.41
CA ARG A 51 5.84 6.81 -3.50
C ARG A 51 6.17 6.43 -4.94
N LEU A 52 5.23 5.79 -5.62
CA LEU A 52 5.35 5.39 -7.02
C LEU A 52 5.58 6.58 -7.96
N ALA A 53 4.62 7.51 -8.01
CA ALA A 53 4.56 8.52 -9.07
C ALA A 53 5.57 9.65 -8.84
N LEU A 54 5.77 10.06 -7.58
CA LEU A 54 6.58 11.23 -7.25
C LEU A 54 8.04 10.89 -7.00
N ALA A 55 8.32 9.72 -6.41
CA ALA A 55 9.69 9.31 -6.11
C ALA A 55 10.25 8.40 -7.19
N GLU A 56 9.71 7.19 -7.35
CA GLU A 56 10.37 6.14 -8.14
C GLU A 56 10.33 6.38 -9.66
N GLU A 57 9.14 6.66 -10.21
CA GLU A 57 8.99 6.81 -11.66
C GLU A 57 9.76 8.03 -12.18
N LYS A 58 9.72 9.15 -11.42
CA LYS A 58 10.46 10.36 -11.74
C LYS A 58 11.97 10.14 -11.62
N TYR A 59 12.42 9.53 -10.53
CA TYR A 59 13.82 9.22 -10.30
C TYR A 59 14.41 8.34 -11.41
N GLY A 60 13.73 7.24 -11.75
CA GLY A 60 14.19 6.35 -12.81
C GLY A 60 14.30 7.03 -14.18
N LYS A 61 13.32 7.87 -14.54
CA LYS A 61 13.35 8.66 -15.79
C LYS A 61 14.49 9.68 -15.82
N GLU A 62 14.76 10.34 -14.69
CA GLU A 62 15.87 11.29 -14.56
C GLU A 62 17.22 10.59 -14.68
N LEU A 63 17.41 9.42 -14.04
CA LEU A 63 18.62 8.61 -14.17
C LEU A 63 18.91 8.20 -15.62
N VAL A 64 17.91 7.69 -16.34
CA VAL A 64 18.03 7.33 -17.77
C VAL A 64 18.44 8.55 -18.60
N THR A 65 17.85 9.71 -18.30
CA THR A 65 18.18 10.97 -18.99
C THR A 65 19.62 11.40 -18.72
N ILE A 66 20.09 11.27 -17.48
CA ILE A 66 21.47 11.58 -17.09
C ILE A 66 22.45 10.66 -17.81
N ALA A 67 22.21 9.35 -17.80
CA ALA A 67 23.09 8.38 -18.47
C ALA A 67 23.26 8.67 -19.97
N ARG A 68 22.17 9.03 -20.65
CA ARG A 68 22.17 9.35 -22.09
C ARG A 68 22.82 10.69 -22.42
N LYS A 69 22.73 11.68 -21.52
CA LYS A 69 23.36 12.99 -21.69
C LYS A 69 24.81 13.04 -21.20
N ALA A 70 25.23 12.03 -20.43
CA ALA A 70 26.58 11.98 -19.90
C ALA A 70 27.61 11.94 -21.04
N GLY A 71 28.60 12.82 -20.96
CA GLY A 71 29.74 12.89 -21.87
C GLY A 71 30.70 11.71 -21.70
N GLY A 72 32.00 11.98 -21.86
CA GLY A 72 33.05 10.98 -21.64
C GLY A 72 33.48 10.20 -22.89
N GLN A 73 32.93 10.50 -24.06
CA GLN A 73 33.32 9.84 -25.32
C GLN A 73 34.76 10.15 -25.76
N THR A 74 35.36 11.19 -25.18
CA THR A 74 36.75 11.57 -25.41
C THR A 74 37.74 10.69 -24.68
N GLU A 75 37.30 9.99 -23.64
CA GLU A 75 38.15 9.07 -22.91
C GLU A 75 38.51 7.86 -23.78
N ILE A 76 39.68 7.26 -23.55
CA ILE A 76 40.19 6.15 -24.37
C ILE A 76 40.45 4.89 -23.55
N SER A 77 40.70 3.78 -24.26
CA SER A 77 41.25 2.55 -23.69
C SER A 77 40.46 2.01 -22.49
N THR A 78 41.12 1.55 -21.42
CA THR A 78 40.51 0.79 -20.32
C THR A 78 39.63 1.67 -19.45
N LEU A 79 40.01 2.92 -19.19
CA LEU A 79 39.18 3.84 -18.42
C LEU A 79 37.88 4.21 -19.16
N ARG A 80 37.93 4.34 -20.50
CA ARG A 80 36.72 4.53 -21.31
C ARG A 80 35.74 3.39 -21.14
N ALA A 81 36.22 2.14 -21.16
CA ALA A 81 35.36 0.98 -21.00
C ALA A 81 34.64 0.99 -19.64
N SER A 82 35.37 1.33 -18.57
CA SER A 82 34.80 1.49 -17.23
C SER A 82 33.77 2.63 -17.13
N LEU A 83 34.04 3.77 -17.77
CA LEU A 83 33.11 4.90 -17.81
C LEU A 83 31.83 4.57 -18.58
N GLU A 84 31.93 3.88 -19.72
CA GLU A 84 30.76 3.44 -20.48
C GLU A 84 29.96 2.40 -19.70
N LYS A 85 30.61 1.46 -19.00
CA LYS A 85 29.92 0.50 -18.12
C LYS A 85 29.17 1.20 -17.00
N LEU A 86 29.77 2.21 -16.36
CA LEU A 86 29.09 3.02 -15.35
C LEU A 86 27.83 3.69 -15.92
N LYS A 87 27.93 4.31 -17.10
CA LYS A 87 26.77 4.94 -17.77
C LYS A 87 25.68 3.93 -18.09
N THR A 88 26.04 2.75 -18.61
CA THR A 88 25.10 1.65 -18.84
C THR A 88 24.42 1.21 -17.54
N GLN A 89 25.15 1.10 -16.44
CA GLN A 89 24.55 0.69 -15.16
C GLN A 89 23.63 1.76 -14.56
N ILE A 90 23.96 3.04 -14.69
CA ILE A 90 23.04 4.12 -14.30
C ILE A 90 21.74 4.06 -15.11
N GLU A 91 21.82 3.78 -16.42
CA GLU A 91 20.62 3.59 -17.26
C GLU A 91 19.82 2.36 -16.84
N ASN A 92 20.48 1.23 -16.53
CA ASN A 92 19.82 0.01 -16.06
C ASN A 92 19.12 0.22 -14.72
N ILE A 93 19.76 0.85 -13.74
CA ILE A 93 19.17 1.22 -12.46
C ILE A 93 17.91 2.06 -12.71
N GLY A 94 18.02 3.11 -13.54
CA GLY A 94 16.86 3.93 -13.87
C GLY A 94 15.70 3.14 -14.48
N ASN A 95 15.99 2.18 -15.36
CA ASN A 95 14.96 1.29 -15.92
C ASN A 95 14.35 0.34 -14.86
N PHE A 96 15.15 -0.16 -13.91
CA PHE A 96 14.63 -0.99 -12.81
C PHE A 96 13.72 -0.19 -11.87
N HIS A 97 14.04 1.06 -11.55
CA HIS A 97 13.15 1.94 -10.78
C HIS A 97 11.83 2.23 -11.52
N ILE A 98 11.87 2.40 -12.85
CA ILE A 98 10.66 2.51 -13.67
C ILE A 98 9.85 1.21 -13.61
N GLN A 99 10.49 0.05 -13.75
CA GLN A 99 9.81 -1.24 -13.66
C GLN A 99 9.20 -1.49 -12.27
N LEU A 100 9.93 -1.16 -11.21
CA LEU A 100 9.44 -1.22 -9.83
C LEU A 100 8.16 -0.38 -9.67
N SER A 101 8.11 0.79 -10.31
CA SER A 101 6.89 1.58 -10.33
C SER A 101 5.73 0.80 -10.96
N GLU A 102 5.92 0.14 -12.11
CA GLU A 102 4.85 -0.67 -12.70
C GLU A 102 4.38 -1.81 -11.79
N THR A 103 5.28 -2.49 -11.07
CA THR A 103 4.89 -3.50 -10.08
C THR A 103 4.10 -2.90 -8.91
N LEU A 104 4.51 -1.74 -8.39
CA LEU A 104 3.79 -1.05 -7.31
C LEU A 104 2.40 -0.56 -7.76
N LYS A 105 2.21 -0.20 -9.04
CA LYS A 105 0.87 0.11 -9.61
C LYS A 105 -0.07 -1.10 -9.48
N GLU A 106 0.43 -2.31 -9.67
CA GLU A 106 -0.37 -3.53 -9.52
C GLU A 106 -0.77 -3.77 -8.05
N GLU A 107 0.14 -3.55 -7.10
CA GLU A 107 -0.17 -3.66 -5.66
C GLU A 107 -1.23 -2.64 -5.23
N VAL A 108 -1.13 -1.39 -5.68
CA VAL A 108 -2.14 -0.35 -5.45
C VAL A 108 -3.51 -0.80 -5.97
N LYS A 109 -3.56 -1.38 -7.18
CA LYS A 109 -4.81 -1.88 -7.78
C LYS A 109 -5.46 -3.00 -6.98
N LYS A 110 -4.66 -3.87 -6.32
CA LYS A 110 -5.19 -4.90 -5.42
C LYS A 110 -5.88 -4.27 -4.21
N ILE A 111 -5.29 -3.24 -3.61
CA ILE A 111 -5.88 -2.50 -2.49
C ILE A 111 -7.18 -1.81 -2.91
N GLU A 112 -7.19 -1.14 -4.07
CA GLU A 112 -8.39 -0.51 -4.65
C GLU A 112 -9.53 -1.51 -4.83
N THR A 113 -9.23 -2.65 -5.44
CA THR A 113 -10.19 -3.72 -5.71
C THR A 113 -10.76 -4.28 -4.41
N PHE A 114 -9.90 -4.53 -3.42
CA PHE A 114 -10.33 -4.99 -2.10
C PHE A 114 -11.24 -3.97 -1.41
N ARG A 115 -10.86 -2.69 -1.42
CA ARG A 115 -11.64 -1.59 -0.80
C ARG A 115 -13.05 -1.49 -1.39
N GLU A 116 -13.20 -1.59 -2.71
CA GLU A 116 -14.52 -1.54 -3.34
C GLU A 116 -15.35 -2.80 -3.05
N ARG A 117 -14.74 -3.99 -3.01
CA ARG A 117 -15.43 -5.22 -2.58
C ARG A 117 -15.94 -5.14 -1.14
N GLN A 118 -15.10 -4.67 -0.23
CA GLN A 118 -15.45 -4.44 1.18
C GLN A 118 -16.61 -3.46 1.34
N LYS A 119 -16.59 -2.35 0.59
CA LYS A 119 -17.67 -1.36 0.57
C LYS A 119 -19.00 -1.98 0.14
N GLU A 120 -18.99 -2.83 -0.88
CA GLU A 120 -20.19 -3.49 -1.39
C GLU A 120 -20.72 -4.56 -0.41
N GLN A 121 -19.83 -5.39 0.14
CA GLN A 121 -20.18 -6.36 1.19
C GLN A 121 -20.81 -5.66 2.40
N ARG A 122 -20.22 -4.55 2.86
CA ARG A 122 -20.75 -3.77 3.98
C ARG A 122 -22.17 -3.28 3.71
N LYS A 123 -22.44 -2.75 2.51
CA LYS A 123 -23.80 -2.28 2.14
C LYS A 123 -24.83 -3.39 2.21
N LYS A 124 -24.51 -4.58 1.73
CA LYS A 124 -25.41 -5.75 1.75
C LYS A 124 -25.74 -6.18 3.19
N VAL A 125 -24.73 -6.25 4.05
CA VAL A 125 -24.89 -6.65 5.45
C VAL A 125 -25.69 -5.59 6.24
N LEU A 126 -25.40 -4.30 6.03
CA LEU A 126 -26.12 -3.19 6.68
C LEU A 126 -27.59 -3.10 6.27
N GLY A 127 -27.90 -3.39 5.00
CA GLY A 127 -29.28 -3.37 4.49
C GLY A 127 -30.19 -4.36 5.24
N ASN A 128 -29.68 -5.54 5.55
CA ASN A 128 -30.44 -6.57 6.26
C ASN A 128 -30.58 -6.26 7.76
N SER A 129 -29.52 -5.78 8.40
CA SER A 129 -29.51 -5.49 9.85
C SER A 129 -30.34 -4.27 10.23
N CYS A 130 -30.32 -3.19 9.43
CA CYS A 130 -31.05 -1.95 9.71
C CYS A 130 -32.58 -2.16 9.70
N CYS A 131 -33.10 -2.99 8.79
CA CYS A 131 -34.53 -3.30 8.72
C CYS A 131 -35.04 -4.00 10.00
N LEU A 132 -34.25 -4.90 10.56
CA LEU A 132 -34.60 -5.65 11.77
C LEU A 132 -34.46 -4.79 13.03
N PHE A 133 -33.44 -3.93 13.10
CA PHE A 133 -33.28 -2.97 14.19
C PHE A 133 -34.45 -1.97 14.26
N CYS A 134 -34.84 -1.41 13.10
CA CYS A 134 -36.03 -0.54 13.00
C CYS A 134 -37.32 -1.28 13.39
N ASN A 135 -37.49 -2.55 12.99
CA ASN A 135 -38.66 -3.34 13.36
C ASN A 135 -38.72 -3.64 14.87
N CYS A 136 -37.57 -3.97 15.48
CA CYS A 136 -37.46 -4.20 16.92
C CYS A 136 -37.82 -2.93 17.71
N ILE A 137 -37.21 -1.79 17.38
CA ILE A 137 -37.48 -0.51 18.03
C ILE A 137 -38.93 -0.08 17.80
N PHE A 138 -39.45 -0.21 16.58
CA PHE A 138 -40.84 0.13 16.28
C PHE A 138 -41.82 -0.77 17.05
N CYS A 139 -41.55 -2.08 17.16
CA CYS A 139 -42.37 -3.01 17.94
C CYS A 139 -42.33 -2.70 19.43
N CYS A 140 -41.15 -2.36 19.98
CA CYS A 140 -41.01 -1.92 21.37
C CYS A 140 -41.74 -0.60 21.62
N LEU A 141 -41.49 0.43 20.79
CA LEU A 141 -42.16 1.72 20.93
C LEU A 141 -43.67 1.61 20.75
N CYS A 142 -44.15 0.78 19.82
CA CYS A 142 -45.57 0.50 19.63
C CYS A 142 -46.16 -0.20 20.86
N SER A 143 -45.45 -1.16 21.46
CA SER A 143 -45.87 -1.86 22.67
C SER A 143 -45.90 -0.92 23.88
N THR A 144 -44.88 -0.09 24.08
CA THR A 144 -44.81 0.87 25.20
C THR A 144 -45.80 2.01 25.03
N LEU A 145 -45.99 2.53 23.81
CA LEU A 145 -47.03 3.52 23.49
C LEU A 145 -48.43 2.92 23.61
N MET A 146 -48.65 1.65 23.21
CA MET A 146 -49.92 0.94 23.46
C MET A 146 -50.19 0.85 24.96
N VAL A 147 -49.21 0.46 25.77
CA VAL A 147 -49.37 0.34 27.22
C VAL A 147 -49.70 1.70 27.86
N CYS A 148 -49.05 2.79 27.43
CA CYS A 148 -49.35 4.15 27.88
C CYS A 148 -50.72 4.66 27.42
N PHE A 149 -51.14 4.39 26.18
CA PHE A 149 -52.45 4.77 25.66
C PHE A 149 -53.58 3.94 26.32
N PHE A 150 -53.31 2.68 26.64
CA PHE A 150 -54.25 1.78 27.33
C PHE A 150 -54.44 2.14 28.80
N PHE A 151 -53.41 2.60 29.52
CA PHE A 151 -53.56 3.00 30.92
C PHE A 151 -54.58 4.15 31.10
N HIS A 152 -54.82 4.95 30.05
CA HIS A 152 -55.84 6.00 30.04
C HIS A 152 -57.26 5.50 29.70
N LEU A 153 -57.39 4.35 29.03
CA LEU A 153 -58.66 3.75 28.59
C LEU A 153 -59.20 2.66 29.54
N VAL A 154 -58.39 2.15 30.48
CA VAL A 154 -58.66 1.02 31.40
C VAL A 154 -59.65 1.36 32.55
N LYS A 155 -60.60 2.27 32.34
CA LYS A 155 -61.76 2.39 33.26
C LYS A 155 -62.99 1.58 32.85
N THR A 156 -62.95 0.86 31.71
CA THR A 156 -64.10 0.08 31.23
C THR A 156 -63.67 -1.04 30.28
N PHE A 157 -64.04 -2.31 30.59
CA PHE A 157 -63.91 -3.53 29.75
C PHE A 157 -62.45 -3.98 29.45
N SER A 158 -61.98 -5.24 29.47
CA SER A 158 -62.55 -6.55 29.16
C SER A 158 -61.44 -7.63 29.25
N PHE A 159 -61.80 -8.90 29.44
CA PHE A 159 -60.97 -10.12 29.23
C PHE A 159 -60.31 -10.17 27.82
N SER A 160 -60.83 -9.40 26.85
CA SER A 160 -60.23 -9.23 25.52
C SER A 160 -58.91 -8.46 25.54
N THR A 161 -58.69 -7.57 26.52
CA THR A 161 -57.47 -6.76 26.63
C THR A 161 -56.26 -7.60 27.07
N GLU A 162 -56.49 -8.58 27.94
CA GLU A 162 -55.46 -9.53 28.40
C GLU A 162 -54.97 -10.43 27.25
N LYS A 163 -55.89 -10.94 26.41
CA LYS A 163 -55.52 -11.74 25.23
C LYS A 163 -54.66 -10.96 24.23
N VAL A 164 -54.97 -9.68 24.02
CA VAL A 164 -54.20 -8.81 23.12
C VAL A 164 -52.81 -8.53 23.71
N TYR A 165 -52.72 -8.24 25.02
CA TYR A 165 -51.44 -8.04 25.69
C TYR A 165 -50.52 -9.28 25.62
N LEU A 166 -51.07 -10.47 25.89
CA LEU A 166 -50.32 -11.72 25.81
C LEU A 166 -49.84 -11.99 24.37
N SER A 167 -50.70 -11.78 23.37
CA SER A 167 -50.33 -11.91 21.96
C SER A 167 -49.24 -10.91 21.55
N ASN A 168 -49.30 -9.66 22.03
CA ASN A 168 -48.29 -8.66 21.71
C ASN A 168 -46.94 -8.97 22.38
N THR A 169 -46.97 -9.53 23.60
CA THR A 169 -45.76 -9.94 24.32
C THR A 169 -45.05 -11.10 23.61
N ASP A 170 -45.81 -12.09 23.13
CA ASP A 170 -45.27 -13.22 22.35
C ASP A 170 -44.66 -12.77 21.01
N GLN A 171 -45.32 -11.82 20.33
CA GLN A 171 -44.78 -11.19 19.13
C GLN A 171 -43.49 -10.42 19.42
N LEU A 172 -43.43 -9.66 20.51
CA LEU A 172 -42.24 -8.92 20.91
C LEU A 172 -41.06 -9.86 21.22
N GLU A 173 -41.30 -10.97 21.93
CA GLU A 173 -40.26 -11.98 22.19
C GLU A 173 -39.74 -12.64 20.92
N THR A 174 -40.63 -12.92 19.97
CA THR A 174 -40.24 -13.45 18.65
C THR A 174 -39.34 -12.46 17.91
N VAL A 175 -39.76 -11.19 17.82
CA VAL A 175 -38.99 -10.13 17.16
C VAL A 175 -37.64 -9.87 17.87
N ARG A 176 -37.60 -9.95 19.21
CA ARG A 176 -36.36 -9.83 20.00
C ARG A 176 -35.38 -10.95 19.67
N ARG A 177 -35.82 -12.20 19.65
CA ARG A 177 -34.96 -13.36 19.33
C ARG A 177 -34.39 -13.27 17.92
N ASP A 178 -35.23 -12.92 16.95
CA ASP A 178 -34.81 -12.78 15.55
C ASP A 178 -33.77 -11.65 15.39
N TRP A 179 -33.93 -10.56 16.15
CA TRP A 179 -32.95 -9.48 16.21
C TRP A 179 -31.63 -9.93 16.85
N GLU A 180 -31.66 -10.63 17.99
CA GLU A 180 -30.45 -11.10 18.67
C GLU A 180 -29.64 -12.05 17.79
N GLU A 181 -30.30 -12.98 17.11
CA GLU A 181 -29.65 -13.91 16.18
C GLU A 181 -29.02 -13.16 15.00
N THR A 182 -29.77 -12.20 14.43
CA THR A 182 -29.26 -11.39 13.33
C THR A 182 -28.08 -10.51 13.76
N HIS A 183 -28.14 -9.92 14.95
CA HIS A 183 -27.06 -9.08 15.51
C HIS A 183 -25.78 -9.90 15.69
N LYS A 184 -25.90 -11.10 16.28
CA LYS A 184 -24.77 -12.02 16.46
C LYS A 184 -24.15 -12.40 15.12
N SER A 185 -24.96 -12.85 14.16
CA SER A 185 -24.51 -13.21 12.81
C SER A 185 -23.85 -12.03 12.09
N THR A 186 -24.44 -10.84 12.18
CA THR A 186 -23.89 -9.61 11.59
C THR A 186 -22.53 -9.24 12.20
N CYS A 187 -22.41 -9.33 13.53
CA CYS A 187 -21.16 -9.06 14.24
C CYS A 187 -20.05 -10.04 13.84
N GLU A 188 -20.37 -11.32 13.65
CA GLU A 188 -19.40 -12.33 13.15
C GLU A 188 -18.90 -11.96 11.75
N VAL A 189 -19.81 -11.56 10.85
CA VAL A 189 -19.43 -11.11 9.50
C VAL A 189 -18.55 -9.86 9.56
N PHE A 190 -18.88 -8.88 10.40
CA PHE A 190 -18.08 -7.67 10.57
C PHE A 190 -16.68 -7.95 11.13
N GLN A 191 -16.58 -8.88 12.08
CA GLN A 191 -15.29 -9.29 12.61
C GLN A 191 -14.44 -10.01 11.55
N GLN A 192 -15.05 -10.89 10.75
CA GLN A 192 -14.36 -11.53 9.63
C GLN A 192 -13.88 -10.51 8.61
N MET A 193 -14.73 -9.55 8.24
CA MET A 193 -14.36 -8.46 7.34
C MET A 193 -13.16 -7.64 7.87
N GLU A 194 -13.11 -7.38 9.18
CA GLU A 194 -11.99 -6.68 9.79
C GLU A 194 -10.71 -7.53 9.79
N GLY A 195 -10.83 -8.84 10.05
CA GLY A 195 -9.72 -9.79 9.93
C GLY A 195 -9.13 -9.84 8.52
N ASP A 196 -9.98 -9.94 7.50
CA ASP A 196 -9.58 -9.94 6.09
C ASP A 196 -8.86 -8.63 5.73
N ARG A 197 -9.37 -7.49 6.21
CA ARG A 197 -8.77 -6.17 6.00
C ARG A 197 -7.37 -6.08 6.61
N ILE A 198 -7.21 -6.52 7.86
CA ILE A 198 -5.92 -6.52 8.55
C ILE A 198 -4.92 -7.41 7.81
N SER A 199 -5.34 -8.61 7.42
CA SER A 199 -4.48 -9.56 6.69
C SER A 199 -4.03 -8.98 5.35
N MET A 200 -4.95 -8.42 4.57
CA MET A 200 -4.66 -7.80 3.27
C MET A 200 -3.66 -6.66 3.41
N LEU A 201 -3.91 -5.70 4.31
CA LEU A 201 -3.01 -4.56 4.50
C LEU A 201 -1.63 -4.98 4.98
N ARG A 202 -1.56 -5.96 5.89
CA ARG A 202 -0.28 -6.52 6.34
C ARG A 202 0.51 -7.11 5.17
N CYS A 203 -0.13 -7.89 4.30
CA CYS A 203 0.52 -8.44 3.11
C CYS A 203 0.99 -7.33 2.16
N ALA A 204 0.14 -6.33 1.89
CA ALA A 204 0.50 -5.22 1.00
C ALA A 204 1.69 -4.40 1.53
N LEU A 205 1.74 -4.13 2.83
CA LEU A 205 2.87 -3.44 3.48
C LEU A 205 4.15 -4.28 3.44
N TRP A 206 4.04 -5.58 3.72
CA TRP A 206 5.14 -6.52 3.65
C TRP A 206 5.74 -6.58 2.24
N ASP A 207 4.89 -6.76 1.23
CA ASP A 207 5.31 -6.82 -0.16
C ASP A 207 5.96 -5.51 -0.59
N HIS A 208 5.39 -4.36 -0.22
CA HIS A 208 6.00 -3.06 -0.49
C HIS A 208 7.44 -2.96 0.05
N CYS A 209 7.65 -3.33 1.32
CA CYS A 209 8.98 -3.34 1.93
C CYS A 209 9.95 -4.30 1.22
N ASN A 210 9.47 -5.47 0.80
CA ASN A 210 10.29 -6.45 0.09
C ASN A 210 10.72 -5.97 -1.29
N HIS A 211 9.82 -5.33 -2.05
CA HIS A 211 10.16 -4.79 -3.36
C HIS A 211 11.29 -3.76 -3.26
N PHE A 212 11.23 -2.86 -2.28
CA PHE A 212 12.30 -1.88 -2.05
C PHE A 212 13.60 -2.51 -1.57
N SER A 213 13.53 -3.49 -0.66
CA SER A 213 14.72 -4.20 -0.20
C SER A 213 15.42 -4.92 -1.36
N MET A 214 14.64 -5.56 -2.24
CA MET A 214 15.15 -6.20 -3.45
C MET A 214 15.78 -5.19 -4.42
N GLN A 215 15.19 -4.01 -4.58
CA GLN A 215 15.75 -2.95 -5.42
C GLN A 215 17.13 -2.51 -4.92
N CYS A 216 17.29 -2.31 -3.62
CA CYS A 216 18.59 -1.93 -3.04
C CYS A 216 19.68 -2.98 -3.32
N VAL A 217 19.34 -4.27 -3.25
CA VAL A 217 20.29 -5.36 -3.57
C VAL A 217 20.67 -5.33 -5.04
N LYS A 218 19.71 -5.15 -5.95
CA LYS A 218 19.99 -5.04 -7.39
C LYS A 218 20.90 -3.85 -7.70
N ASP A 219 20.65 -2.70 -7.10
CA ASP A 219 21.49 -1.52 -7.32
C ASP A 219 22.93 -1.76 -6.88
N ASP A 220 23.13 -2.42 -5.72
CA ASP A 220 24.46 -2.81 -5.23
C ASP A 220 25.17 -3.76 -6.22
N GLU A 221 24.49 -4.79 -6.71
CA GLU A 221 25.02 -5.73 -7.69
C GLU A 221 25.51 -5.03 -8.98
N LEU A 222 24.74 -4.07 -9.50
CA LEU A 222 25.10 -3.34 -10.72
C LEU A 222 26.31 -2.43 -10.50
N TYR A 223 26.43 -1.78 -9.35
CA TYR A 223 27.60 -0.98 -9.01
C TYR A 223 28.84 -1.82 -8.73
N GLU A 224 28.67 -3.02 -8.16
CA GLU A 224 29.74 -4.00 -8.00
C GLU A 224 30.34 -4.41 -9.36
N GLU A 225 29.52 -4.58 -10.40
CA GLU A 225 30.04 -4.85 -11.76
C GLU A 225 30.92 -3.71 -12.29
N VAL A 226 30.58 -2.46 -11.99
CA VAL A 226 31.40 -1.31 -12.39
C VAL A 226 32.73 -1.32 -11.63
N ARG A 227 32.71 -1.60 -10.32
CA ARG A 227 33.93 -1.69 -9.50
C ARG A 227 34.88 -2.75 -10.02
N LYS A 228 34.39 -3.94 -10.36
CA LYS A 228 35.19 -5.02 -10.96
C LYS A 228 35.82 -4.65 -12.30
N LEU A 229 35.19 -3.79 -13.08
CA LEU A 229 35.77 -3.31 -14.35
C LEU A 229 36.81 -2.21 -14.10
N LEU A 230 36.58 -1.34 -13.12
CA LEU A 230 37.55 -0.33 -12.71
C LEU A 230 38.85 -0.95 -12.19
N GLU A 231 38.78 -2.10 -11.51
CA GLU A 231 39.97 -2.87 -11.09
C GLU A 231 40.83 -3.35 -12.28
N GLN A 232 40.28 -3.40 -13.49
CA GLN A 232 40.99 -3.79 -14.72
C GLN A 232 41.58 -2.58 -15.46
N CYS A 233 41.38 -1.35 -14.96
CA CYS A 233 41.98 -0.16 -15.56
C CYS A 233 43.50 -0.19 -15.39
N ASP A 234 44.22 -0.04 -16.50
CA ASP A 234 45.68 -0.01 -16.51
C ASP A 234 46.20 1.29 -17.14
N ILE A 235 46.87 2.08 -16.30
CA ILE A 235 47.45 3.38 -16.68
C ILE A 235 48.48 3.20 -17.80
N THR A 236 49.24 2.10 -17.78
CA THR A 236 50.29 1.85 -18.78
C THR A 236 49.67 1.61 -20.14
N THR A 237 48.66 0.74 -20.20
CA THR A 237 47.88 0.45 -21.41
C THR A 237 47.23 1.71 -21.97
N ASP A 238 46.61 2.53 -21.13
CA ASP A 238 45.94 3.76 -21.57
C ASP A 238 46.94 4.79 -22.14
N ASN A 239 48.07 5.00 -21.48
CA ASN A 239 49.13 5.88 -21.98
C ASN A 239 49.73 5.37 -23.30
N ASN A 240 49.98 4.07 -23.40
CA ASN A 240 50.48 3.45 -24.62
C ASN A 240 49.46 3.58 -25.77
N CYS A 241 48.17 3.42 -25.46
CA CYS A 241 47.09 3.63 -26.43
C CYS A 241 47.12 5.07 -26.98
N PHE A 242 47.25 6.08 -26.10
CA PHE A 242 47.35 7.47 -26.54
C PHE A 242 48.56 7.74 -27.42
N ILE A 243 49.75 7.29 -27.00
CA ILE A 243 51.00 7.46 -27.76
C ILE A 243 50.87 6.81 -29.14
N ALA A 244 50.31 5.61 -29.22
CA ALA A 244 50.08 4.92 -30.49
C ALA A 244 49.11 5.69 -31.41
N MET A 245 48.10 6.37 -30.84
CA MET A 245 47.11 7.14 -31.61
C MET A 245 47.61 8.52 -32.08
N LYS A 246 48.47 9.18 -31.30
CA LYS A 246 48.83 10.60 -31.47
C LYS A 246 50.33 10.89 -31.60
N GLY A 247 51.18 9.86 -31.64
CA GLY A 247 52.62 10.03 -31.77
C GLY A 247 53.01 10.78 -33.05
N THR A 248 53.84 11.82 -32.90
CA THR A 248 54.30 12.67 -34.02
C THR A 248 55.74 12.38 -34.44
N GLY A 249 56.53 11.73 -33.58
CA GLY A 249 57.91 11.35 -33.86
C GLY A 249 58.64 10.85 -32.61
N THR A 250 59.62 9.98 -32.80
CA THR A 250 60.44 9.41 -31.70
C THR A 250 61.83 10.06 -31.59
N LYS A 251 62.19 10.90 -32.55
CA LYS A 251 63.49 11.59 -32.60
C LYS A 251 63.34 13.04 -32.13
N PRO A 252 64.15 13.51 -31.18
CA PRO A 252 64.23 14.92 -30.84
C PRO A 252 64.68 15.77 -32.05
N PRO A 253 64.32 17.06 -32.11
CA PRO A 253 64.83 17.96 -33.14
C PRO A 253 66.35 18.01 -33.15
N GLU A 254 66.96 17.99 -34.34
CA GLU A 254 68.41 18.06 -34.49
C GLU A 254 68.96 19.42 -34.04
N LYS A 255 70.17 19.41 -33.47
CA LYS A 255 70.88 20.65 -33.08
C LYS A 255 71.28 21.39 -34.35
N LYS A 256 70.87 22.65 -34.49
CA LYS A 256 71.33 23.51 -35.58
C LYS A 256 72.84 23.73 -35.46
N THR A 257 73.62 23.18 -36.39
CA THR A 257 75.02 23.55 -36.62
C THR A 257 75.08 24.79 -37.53
N ARG A 258 76.14 25.60 -37.37
CA ARG A 258 76.28 26.96 -37.95
C ARG A 258 76.28 26.97 -39.50
N ASP A 259 76.43 25.82 -40.13
CA ASP A 259 76.62 25.67 -41.58
C ASP A 259 75.31 25.76 -42.40
N HIS A 260 74.14 25.82 -41.75
CA HIS A 260 72.84 25.96 -42.42
C HIS A 260 72.29 27.41 -42.48
N ILE A 261 73.12 28.42 -42.17
CA ILE A 261 72.69 29.84 -42.19
C ILE A 261 72.84 30.50 -43.57
N TRP A 262 73.44 29.84 -44.55
CA TRP A 262 73.61 30.40 -45.90
C TRP A 262 72.83 29.57 -46.91
N TRP A 263 71.58 29.95 -47.16
CA TRP A 263 70.94 29.65 -48.45
C TRP A 263 71.01 30.90 -49.32
N GLU A 264 71.52 30.67 -50.52
CA GLU A 264 71.88 31.58 -51.59
C GLU A 264 70.74 32.55 -51.92
N GLY A 265 71.04 33.85 -51.82
CA GLY A 265 70.39 34.85 -52.63
C GLY A 265 71.24 35.05 -53.88
N ASP A 266 70.72 34.59 -55.01
CA ASP A 266 70.97 35.11 -56.36
C ASP A 266 69.67 34.94 -57.17
#